data_AF-C8YM46-F1
#
_entry.id   AF-C8YM46-F1
#
_cell.length_a   1.000
_cell.length_b   1.000
_cell.length_c   1.000
_cell.angle_alpha   90.00
_cell.angle_beta   90.00
_cell.angle_gamma   90.00
#
_symmetry.space_group_name_H-M   'P 1'
#
loop_
_entity.id
_entity.type
_entity.pdbx_description
1 polymer ?
#
loop_
_entity_poly.entity_id
_entity_poly.type
_entity_poly.pdbx_seq_one_letter_code
_entity_poly.pdbx_strand_id
1 'polypeptide(L)'
;GKDFVQFAKAVGVSHPSIDGKVCKTKADSSKKFPLYSDETHTKGASEGRTSLCGDNGSSTITNSGANVSETGQVFRDFIRATLKEDGSKNWPTSSGTGTPKPVTNDNAKAVAKDLVQELTPEEKTIVA
;
A
#
# COMPACT_ATOMS: atom_id res chain seq x y z
N GLY A 1 -1.68 14.20 6.94
CA GLY A 1 -1.75 12.78 7.35
C GLY A 1 -3.14 12.45 7.86
N LYS A 2 -3.52 13.04 8.99
CA LYS A 2 -4.80 12.78 9.67
C LYS A 2 -6.05 12.82 8.79
N ASP A 3 -6.26 13.89 8.03
CA ASP A 3 -7.46 14.04 7.20
C ASP A 3 -7.54 12.96 6.10
N PHE A 4 -6.38 12.63 5.50
CA PHE A 4 -6.28 11.55 4.51
C PHE A 4 -6.64 10.19 5.11
N VAL A 5 -6.21 9.93 6.35
CA VAL A 5 -6.58 8.68 7.03
C VAL A 5 -8.07 8.63 7.35
N GLN A 6 -8.69 9.74 7.74
CA GLN A 6 -10.14 9.80 7.95
C GLN A 6 -10.92 9.53 6.66
N PHE A 7 -10.50 10.16 5.56
CA PHE A 7 -11.03 9.88 4.22
C PHE A 7 -10.92 8.38 3.88
N ALA A 8 -9.74 7.80 4.04
CA ALA A 8 -9.50 6.41 3.69
C ALA A 8 -10.32 5.44 4.56
N LYS A 9 -10.51 5.74 5.84
CA LYS A 9 -11.40 4.98 6.73
C LYS A 9 -12.85 5.02 6.26
N ALA A 10 -13.34 6.19 5.84
CA ALA A 10 -14.68 6.33 5.30
C ALA A 10 -14.86 5.53 4.00
N VAL A 11 -13.87 5.59 3.10
CA VAL A 11 -13.86 4.77 1.87
C VAL A 11 -13.85 3.28 2.19
N GLY A 12 -13.02 2.84 3.14
CA GLY A 12 -12.93 1.44 3.56
C GLY A 12 -14.24 0.85 4.08
N VAL A 13 -15.03 1.66 4.79
CA VAL A 13 -16.33 1.24 5.34
C VAL A 13 -17.44 1.28 4.29
N SER A 14 -17.55 2.40 3.56
CA SER A 14 -18.71 2.65 2.69
C SER A 14 -18.53 2.10 1.27
N HIS A 15 -17.29 1.96 0.80
CA HIS A 15 -16.95 1.61 -0.57
C HIS A 15 -15.84 0.55 -0.63
N PRO A 16 -16.10 -0.67 -0.12
CA PRO A 16 -15.10 -1.74 -0.06
C PRO A 16 -14.55 -2.14 -1.44
N SER A 17 -15.27 -1.88 -2.53
CA SER A 17 -14.78 -2.08 -3.90
C SER A 17 -13.65 -1.11 -4.26
N ILE A 18 -13.71 0.14 -3.82
CA ILE A 18 -12.67 1.17 -4.01
C ILE A 18 -11.48 0.86 -3.11
N ASP A 19 -11.73 0.53 -1.84
CA ASP A 19 -10.69 0.10 -0.90
C ASP A 19 -9.85 -1.06 -1.43
N GLY A 20 -10.49 -2.03 -2.10
CA GLY A 20 -9.84 -3.17 -2.72
C GLY A 20 -9.03 -2.89 -3.99
N LYS A 21 -9.06 -1.65 -4.51
CA LYS A 21 -8.37 -1.22 -5.74
C LYS A 21 -7.19 -0.28 -5.45
N VAL A 22 -7.38 0.67 -4.53
CA VAL A 22 -6.37 1.67 -4.19
C VAL A 22 -5.26 1.05 -3.34
N CYS A 23 -4.01 1.39 -3.63
CA CYS A 23 -2.83 0.84 -2.96
C CYS A 23 -2.83 -0.69 -2.93
N LYS A 24 -3.40 -1.35 -3.95
CA LYS A 24 -3.39 -2.80 -3.99
C LYS A 24 -1.97 -3.28 -4.30
N THR A 25 -1.33 -3.98 -3.36
CA THR A 25 -0.01 -4.57 -3.60
C THR A 25 -0.08 -5.64 -4.67
N LYS A 26 0.98 -5.79 -5.46
CA LYS A 26 1.01 -6.69 -6.62
C LYS A 26 1.93 -7.88 -6.35
N ALA A 27 1.53 -9.07 -6.78
CA ALA A 27 2.38 -10.24 -6.68
C ALA A 27 3.50 -10.20 -7.72
N ASP A 28 4.60 -10.86 -7.41
CA ASP A 28 5.59 -11.28 -8.40
C ASP A 28 5.18 -12.61 -9.07
N SER A 29 6.08 -13.18 -9.90
CA SER A 29 5.89 -14.50 -10.51
C SER A 29 5.69 -15.63 -9.50
N SER A 30 6.20 -15.48 -8.28
CA SER A 30 6.10 -16.45 -7.18
C SER A 30 4.78 -16.33 -6.42
N LYS A 31 3.87 -15.44 -6.86
CA LYS A 31 2.57 -15.17 -6.24
C LYS A 31 2.68 -14.65 -4.80
N LYS A 32 3.80 -14.01 -4.44
CA LYS A 32 4.02 -13.43 -3.12
C LYS A 32 3.82 -11.92 -3.16
N PHE A 33 3.11 -11.40 -2.16
CA PHE A 33 2.79 -9.99 -2.05
C PHE A 33 3.62 -9.34 -0.93
N PRO A 34 4.06 -8.09 -1.12
CA PRO A 34 4.58 -7.30 -0.03
C PRO A 34 3.56 -7.16 1.09
N LEU A 35 4.05 -7.13 2.33
CA LEU A 35 3.23 -6.83 3.50
C LEU A 35 3.38 -5.36 3.86
N TYR A 36 2.28 -4.62 4.04
CA TYR A 36 2.40 -3.25 4.51
C TYR A 36 3.00 -3.20 5.91
N SER A 37 3.95 -2.29 6.09
CA SER A 37 4.63 -1.99 7.34
C SER A 37 4.96 -0.50 7.40
N ASP A 38 5.56 -0.12 8.51
CA ASP A 38 6.00 1.24 8.76
C ASP A 38 7.30 1.63 8.04
N GLU A 39 8.04 0.68 7.48
CA GLU A 39 9.24 0.90 6.68
C GLU A 39 9.33 -0.14 5.56
N THR A 40 9.95 0.24 4.44
CA THR A 40 10.32 -0.67 3.36
C THR A 40 11.65 -1.35 3.67
N HIS A 41 11.63 -2.68 3.70
CA HIS A 41 12.82 -3.50 3.95
C HIS A 41 13.42 -4.03 2.65
N THR A 42 14.69 -4.40 2.68
CA THR A 42 15.33 -5.11 1.57
C THR A 42 14.65 -6.47 1.40
N LYS A 43 14.06 -6.69 0.23
CA LYS A 43 13.31 -7.91 -0.08
C LYS A 43 14.24 -9.12 -0.12
N GLY A 44 13.89 -10.16 0.63
CA GLY A 44 14.64 -11.40 0.72
C GLY A 44 13.72 -12.60 0.95
N ALA A 45 14.30 -13.79 1.16
CA ALA A 45 13.58 -15.06 1.18
C ALA A 45 12.32 -15.04 2.04
N SER A 46 12.37 -14.40 3.22
CA SER A 46 11.26 -14.30 4.18
C SER A 46 10.94 -12.86 4.58
N GLU A 47 11.36 -11.86 3.80
CA GLU A 47 11.15 -10.44 4.09
C GLU A 47 10.57 -9.75 2.87
N GLY A 48 9.36 -9.23 3.00
CA GLY A 48 8.63 -8.55 1.94
C GLY A 48 7.97 -7.26 2.41
N ARG A 49 8.34 -6.72 3.59
CA ARG A 49 7.67 -5.53 4.12
C ARG A 49 7.92 -4.29 3.28
N THR A 50 6.87 -3.50 3.12
CA THR A 50 6.88 -2.27 2.34
C THR A 50 6.12 -1.16 3.04
N SER A 51 6.57 0.07 2.88
CA SER A 51 5.82 1.28 3.25
C SER A 51 5.34 2.06 2.01
N LEU A 52 5.49 1.48 0.81
CA LEU A 52 5.09 2.08 -0.45
C LEU A 52 3.72 1.55 -0.91
N CYS A 53 2.76 2.46 -1.09
CA CYS A 53 1.45 2.18 -1.67
C CYS A 53 1.59 1.48 -3.04
N GLY A 54 0.94 0.33 -3.18
CA GLY A 54 0.88 -0.47 -4.41
C GLY A 54 2.18 -1.16 -4.78
N ASP A 55 3.12 -1.35 -3.84
CA ASP A 55 4.41 -1.98 -4.14
C ASP A 55 4.26 -3.39 -4.72
N ASN A 56 5.25 -3.78 -5.50
CA ASN A 56 5.33 -5.07 -6.17
C ASN A 56 6.07 -6.08 -5.30
N GLY A 57 5.68 -7.35 -5.39
CA GLY A 57 6.45 -8.47 -4.85
C GLY A 57 7.83 -8.56 -5.49
N SER A 58 8.64 -9.48 -4.99
CA SER A 58 9.94 -9.79 -5.58
C SER A 58 10.14 -11.29 -5.61
N SER A 59 10.77 -11.79 -6.68
CA SER A 59 11.17 -13.19 -6.82
C SER A 59 12.22 -13.63 -5.81
N THR A 60 12.80 -12.70 -5.06
CA THR A 60 13.65 -13.02 -3.91
C THR A 60 12.83 -13.51 -2.72
N ILE A 61 11.52 -13.25 -2.69
CA ILE A 61 10.60 -13.73 -1.65
C ILE A 61 10.14 -15.13 -2.03
N THR A 62 10.78 -16.13 -1.43
CA THR A 62 10.52 -17.55 -1.74
C THR A 62 9.76 -18.27 -0.64
N ASN A 63 9.71 -17.71 0.57
CA ASN A 63 9.08 -18.30 1.74
C ASN A 63 7.89 -17.47 2.22
N SER A 64 6.88 -18.17 2.74
CA SER A 64 5.84 -17.56 3.56
C SER A 64 6.39 -17.17 4.93
N GLY A 65 5.80 -16.15 5.56
CA GLY A 65 6.18 -15.77 6.91
C GLY A 65 5.49 -14.50 7.37
N ALA A 66 5.80 -14.05 8.59
CA ALA A 66 5.17 -12.90 9.22
C ALA A 66 5.39 -11.57 8.48
N ASN A 67 6.36 -11.51 7.56
CA ASN A 67 6.76 -10.30 6.84
C ASN A 67 6.35 -10.32 5.35
N VAL A 68 5.54 -11.29 4.94
CA VAL A 68 5.10 -11.50 3.56
C VAL A 68 3.61 -11.79 3.58
N SER A 69 2.88 -11.33 2.56
CA SER A 69 1.46 -11.64 2.42
C SER A 69 1.22 -12.68 1.31
N GLU A 70 0.29 -13.60 1.56
CA GLU A 70 -0.20 -14.57 0.56
C GLU A 70 -1.27 -13.98 -0.36
N THR A 71 -1.83 -12.82 0.00
CA THR A 71 -2.83 -12.10 -0.78
C THR A 71 -2.45 -10.63 -0.92
N GLY A 72 -2.95 -9.96 -1.96
CA GLY A 72 -2.75 -8.52 -2.10
C GLY A 72 -3.30 -7.77 -0.89
N GLN A 73 -2.46 -6.93 -0.28
CA GLN A 73 -2.87 -5.93 0.70
C GLN A 73 -3.55 -4.77 -0.02
N VAL A 74 -4.52 -4.13 0.63
CA VAL A 74 -5.38 -3.11 0.03
C VAL A 74 -5.32 -1.79 0.81
N PHE A 75 -6.17 -0.82 0.48
CA PHE A 75 -6.04 0.55 0.98
C PHE A 75 -6.09 0.63 2.51
N ARG A 76 -7.07 0.00 3.18
CA ARG A 76 -7.12 -0.06 4.65
C ARG A 76 -5.86 -0.66 5.29
N ASP A 77 -5.20 -1.62 4.65
CA ASP A 77 -4.00 -2.25 5.19
C ASP A 77 -2.82 -1.26 5.17
N PHE A 78 -2.72 -0.47 4.09
CA PHE A 78 -1.78 0.64 4.00
C PHE A 78 -2.04 1.69 5.10
N ILE A 79 -3.30 2.09 5.30
CA ILE A 79 -3.65 3.06 6.35
C ILE A 79 -3.26 2.53 7.74
N ARG A 80 -3.56 1.27 8.02
CA ARG A 80 -3.30 0.65 9.32
C ARG A 80 -1.83 0.49 9.60
N ALA A 81 -1.11 -0.20 8.72
CA ALA A 81 0.25 -0.64 8.99
C ALA A 81 1.29 0.45 8.66
N THR A 82 1.06 1.19 7.58
CA THR A 82 2.01 2.17 7.04
C THR A 82 1.74 3.58 7.57
N LEU A 83 0.48 4.01 7.64
CA LEU A 83 0.10 5.34 8.16
C LEU A 83 -0.25 5.36 9.65
N LYS A 84 -0.19 4.21 10.35
CA LYS A 84 -0.41 4.07 11.79
C LYS A 84 -1.78 4.56 12.27
N GLU A 85 -2.81 4.47 11.43
CA GLU A 85 -4.20 4.87 11.77
C GLU A 85 -4.43 6.36 12.08
N ASP A 86 -3.38 7.15 12.29
CA ASP A 86 -3.42 8.58 12.62
C ASP A 86 -2.72 9.46 11.57
N GLY A 87 -2.00 8.84 10.62
CA GLY A 87 -1.26 9.52 9.58
C GLY A 87 0.03 10.15 10.05
N SER A 88 0.59 9.67 11.18
CA SER A 88 1.83 10.16 11.79
C SER A 88 3.10 9.72 11.04
N LYS A 89 3.03 8.66 10.24
CA LYS A 89 4.16 8.13 9.46
C LYS A 89 3.80 7.96 7.99
N ASN A 90 4.81 7.99 7.13
CA ASN A 90 4.79 7.60 5.71
C ASN A 90 3.83 8.37 4.78
N TRP A 91 3.22 9.46 5.25
CA TRP A 91 2.46 10.37 4.40
C TRP A 91 3.14 11.74 4.33
N PRO A 92 3.48 12.27 3.13
CA PRO A 92 3.19 11.74 1.78
C PRO A 92 4.29 10.83 1.18
N THR A 93 5.37 10.57 1.92
CA THR A 93 6.56 9.86 1.43
C THR A 93 6.77 8.60 2.25
N SER A 94 7.07 7.48 1.59
CA SER A 94 7.46 6.21 2.20
C SER A 94 8.77 6.33 3.00
N SER A 95 9.15 5.28 3.72
CA SER A 95 10.40 5.25 4.49
C SER A 95 11.09 3.88 4.43
N GLY A 96 12.29 3.79 5.00
CA GLY A 96 13.10 2.58 5.01
C GLY A 96 14.29 2.62 4.05
N THR A 97 15.09 1.57 4.11
CA THR A 97 16.36 1.44 3.37
C THR A 97 16.30 0.40 2.24
N GLY A 98 15.16 -0.29 2.12
CA GLY A 98 14.91 -1.31 1.13
C GLY A 98 14.71 -0.79 -0.29
N THR A 99 14.21 -1.69 -1.15
CA THR A 99 13.93 -1.40 -2.56
C THR A 99 12.42 -1.54 -2.82
N PRO A 100 11.76 -0.52 -3.41
CA PRO A 100 12.34 0.75 -3.85
C PRO A 100 12.75 1.66 -2.67
N LYS A 101 13.78 2.48 -2.89
CA LYS A 101 14.16 3.52 -1.94
C LYS A 101 13.09 4.61 -1.90
N PRO A 102 12.84 5.23 -0.74
CA PRO A 102 11.90 6.34 -0.63
C PRO A 102 12.23 7.48 -1.59
N VAL A 103 11.19 7.98 -2.26
CA VAL A 103 11.27 9.16 -3.12
C VAL A 103 10.24 10.17 -2.65
N THR A 104 10.59 11.45 -2.62
CA THR A 104 9.68 12.51 -2.19
C THR A 104 8.29 12.39 -2.85
N ASN A 105 7.28 12.28 -1.98
CA ASN A 105 5.85 12.16 -2.30
C ASN A 105 5.45 10.89 -3.07
N ASP A 106 6.24 9.82 -3.00
CA ASP A 106 5.94 8.56 -3.70
C ASP A 106 4.58 7.95 -3.31
N ASN A 107 4.23 7.91 -2.03
CA ASN A 107 2.94 7.41 -1.57
C ASN A 107 1.77 8.28 -2.07
N ALA A 108 1.91 9.61 -1.98
CA ALA A 108 0.88 10.51 -2.51
C ALA A 108 0.70 10.35 -4.03
N LYS A 109 1.79 10.19 -4.78
CA LYS A 109 1.75 9.95 -6.23
C LYS A 109 1.12 8.59 -6.57
N ALA A 110 1.46 7.55 -5.82
CA ALA A 110 0.91 6.21 -6.01
C ALA A 110 -0.61 6.19 -5.75
N VAL A 111 -1.06 6.78 -4.63
CA VAL A 111 -2.50 6.92 -4.34
C VAL A 111 -3.21 7.70 -5.43
N ALA A 112 -2.69 8.88 -5.82
CA ALA A 112 -3.31 9.70 -6.86
C ALA A 112 -3.40 8.95 -8.20
N LYS A 113 -2.37 8.17 -8.55
CA LYS A 113 -2.38 7.33 -9.74
C LYS A 113 -3.50 6.29 -9.67
N ASP A 114 -3.65 5.59 -8.55
CA ASP A 114 -4.67 4.55 -8.41
C ASP A 114 -6.09 5.13 -8.44
N LEU A 115 -6.33 6.28 -7.80
CA LEU A 115 -7.62 6.98 -7.85
C LEU A 115 -7.99 7.39 -9.29
N VAL A 116 -7.00 7.67 -10.14
CA VAL A 116 -7.23 8.05 -11.54
C VAL A 116 -7.29 6.84 -12.48
N GLN A 117 -6.52 5.78 -12.25
CA GLN A 117 -6.35 4.70 -13.21
C GLN A 117 -7.17 3.45 -12.88
N GLU A 118 -7.37 3.14 -11.60
CA GLU A 118 -7.98 1.88 -11.17
C GLU A 118 -9.48 2.01 -10.91
N LEU A 119 -9.99 3.24 -10.78
CA LEU A 119 -11.40 3.52 -10.51
C LEU A 119 -12.20 3.79 -11.79
N THR A 120 -13.46 3.34 -11.80
CA THR A 120 -14.44 3.72 -12.83
C THR A 120 -14.82 5.20 -12.70
N PRO A 121 -15.44 5.83 -13.72
CA PRO A 121 -15.95 7.19 -13.61
C PRO A 121 -16.87 7.40 -12.40
N GLU A 122 -17.75 6.44 -12.10
CA GLU A 122 -18.67 6.50 -10.97
C GLU A 122 -17.93 6.42 -9.62
N GLU A 123 -16.95 5.52 -9.52
CA GLU A 123 -16.11 5.41 -8.32
C GLU A 123 -15.27 6.67 -8.09
N LYS A 124 -14.82 7.35 -9.16
CA LYS A 124 -14.10 8.63 -9.06
C LYS A 124 -14.97 9.74 -8.48
N THR A 125 -16.25 9.80 -8.84
CA THR A 125 -17.18 10.79 -8.28
C THR A 125 -17.38 10.62 -6.78
N ILE A 126 -17.21 9.40 -6.25
CA ILE A 126 -17.35 9.11 -4.82
C ILE A 126 -16.14 9.62 -4.01
N VAL A 127 -14.94 9.59 -4.60
CA VAL A 127 -13.66 9.92 -3.92
C VAL A 127 -13.15 11.34 -4.20
N ALA A 128 -13.79 12.05 -5.13
CA ALA A 128 -13.48 13.44 -5.47
C ALA A 128 -14.04 14.41 -4.42
#